data_AF-A0A3B9CYQ0-F1
#
_entry.id   AF-A0A3B9CYQ0-F1
#
_cell.length_a   1.000
_cell.length_b   1.000
_cell.length_c   1.000
_cell.angle_alpha   90.00
_cell.angle_beta   90.00
_cell.angle_gamma   90.00
#
_symmetry.space_group_name_H-M   'P 1'
#
loop_
_entity.id
_entity.type
_entity.pdbx_description
1 polymer ?
#
loop_
_entity_poly.entity_id
_entity_poly.type
_entity_poly.pdbx_seq_one_letter_code
_entity_poly.pdbx_strand_id
1 'polypeptide(L)'
;MARFLIFVLLAAALPCSADLKVLPEQAVLHGAREQIQLIARNQSKQDVTRDVDWESANPDIAIVDKTGAVRPAGNGTATITATLNNETTTVQVEVRNMGVTRPVSFDHETLPILSKSGCSGGSCHGAPHGKAGFRLSLFGGDPVFDRAALVREARGRRVSPLNAANSLLLKKPTMEVPHMGGRRFTTEDQTYRILHDWIAEGCRVDRPENACTGITVFPSGNQLVRFPHAQTQFRVVARFADGSEKDVTHLAKFESSDPSVMSVSRNGFAEGESRGDVAIIVRYLEYFQTPLITCVRDVDDYNWKPVAAVNYVDRNVHQKLQQMQFQQSDLCSDEVFLRRVYLDVIGVLPTPEERSRFLEEQRDDKRAALIEALLKRPEYARFWAQKWGDLLRISRRQIGLTSVFKYSAWLRAAVAENRPY
;
A
#
# COMPACT_ATOMS: atom_id res chain seq x y z
N MET A 1 -50.03 -27.20 -48.77
CA MET A 1 -48.70 -26.53 -48.70
C MET A 1 -48.36 -26.30 -47.23
N ALA A 2 -47.63 -27.22 -46.61
CA ALA A 2 -47.13 -27.07 -45.24
C ALA A 2 -45.60 -26.93 -45.33
N ARG A 3 -45.07 -25.76 -44.97
CA ARG A 3 -43.64 -25.45 -44.99
C ARG A 3 -42.99 -26.01 -43.71
N PHE A 4 -42.05 -26.95 -43.86
CA PHE A 4 -41.13 -27.35 -42.81
C PHE A 4 -40.08 -26.24 -42.62
N LEU A 5 -39.99 -25.69 -41.40
CA LEU A 5 -38.88 -24.83 -40.99
C LEU A 5 -37.74 -25.70 -40.46
N ILE A 6 -36.57 -25.60 -41.07
CA ILE A 6 -35.30 -26.17 -40.59
C ILE A 6 -34.73 -25.19 -39.56
N PHE A 7 -34.62 -25.62 -38.31
CA PHE A 7 -33.83 -24.92 -37.28
C PHE A 7 -32.36 -25.33 -37.44
N VAL A 8 -31.51 -24.40 -37.87
CA VAL A 8 -30.06 -24.55 -37.79
C VAL A 8 -29.64 -24.16 -36.37
N LEU A 9 -29.22 -25.13 -35.56
CA LEU A 9 -28.51 -24.86 -34.31
C LEU A 9 -27.13 -24.27 -34.66
N LEU A 10 -26.95 -22.98 -34.44
CA LEU A 10 -25.61 -22.39 -34.35
C LEU A 10 -25.01 -22.85 -33.01
N ALA A 11 -24.03 -23.76 -33.07
CA ALA A 11 -23.19 -24.08 -31.93
C ALA A 11 -22.38 -22.83 -31.57
N ALA A 12 -22.76 -22.14 -30.49
CA ALA A 12 -21.92 -21.09 -29.92
C ALA A 12 -20.68 -21.78 -29.34
N ALA A 13 -19.52 -21.57 -29.97
CA ALA A 13 -18.25 -21.97 -29.39
C ALA A 13 -18.13 -21.27 -28.02
N LEU A 14 -18.05 -22.06 -26.96
CA LEU A 14 -17.68 -21.57 -25.63
C LEU A 14 -16.32 -20.86 -25.77
N PRO A 15 -16.14 -19.63 -25.26
CA PRO A 15 -14.84 -18.98 -25.30
C PRO A 15 -13.85 -19.86 -24.54
N CYS A 16 -12.79 -20.30 -25.23
CA CYS A 16 -11.61 -20.82 -24.59
C CYS A 16 -11.14 -19.76 -23.59
N SER A 17 -11.06 -20.11 -22.31
CA SER A 17 -10.57 -19.22 -21.25
C SER A 17 -9.24 -18.65 -21.70
N ALA A 18 -9.14 -17.35 -21.93
CA ALA A 18 -7.87 -16.73 -22.31
C ALA A 18 -6.88 -16.88 -21.15
N ASP A 19 -5.72 -17.47 -21.43
CA ASP A 19 -4.65 -17.71 -20.48
C ASP A 19 -4.02 -16.41 -19.97
N LEU A 20 -4.21 -15.32 -20.71
CA LEU A 20 -3.81 -13.96 -20.41
C LEU A 20 -5.04 -13.05 -20.24
N LYS A 21 -5.16 -12.41 -19.08
CA LYS A 21 -6.21 -11.43 -18.77
C LYS A 21 -5.59 -10.06 -18.52
N VAL A 22 -6.13 -9.02 -19.17
CA VAL A 22 -5.77 -7.62 -18.88
C VAL A 22 -6.90 -6.91 -18.13
N LEU A 23 -6.53 -6.11 -17.14
CA LEU A 23 -7.44 -5.29 -16.36
C LEU A 23 -7.06 -3.81 -16.43
N PRO A 24 -8.04 -2.88 -16.53
CA PRO A 24 -9.44 -3.19 -16.82
C PRO A 24 -9.64 -3.69 -18.26
N GLU A 25 -10.78 -4.32 -18.50
CA GLU A 25 -11.14 -4.90 -19.81
C GLU A 25 -11.49 -3.84 -20.87
N GLN A 26 -11.81 -2.62 -20.41
CA GLN A 26 -12.03 -1.43 -21.24
C GLN A 26 -11.67 -0.16 -20.45
N ALA A 27 -11.39 0.93 -21.16
CA ALA A 27 -11.06 2.21 -20.55
C ALA A 27 -11.61 3.39 -21.35
N VAL A 28 -11.94 4.47 -20.63
CA VAL A 28 -12.25 5.78 -21.23
C VAL A 28 -11.35 6.82 -20.59
N LEU A 29 -10.64 7.60 -21.41
CA LEU A 29 -9.77 8.71 -20.99
C LEU A 29 -10.40 10.04 -21.42
N HIS A 30 -10.42 11.02 -20.51
CA HIS A 30 -10.97 12.35 -20.72
C HIS A 30 -9.87 13.42 -20.68
N GLY A 31 -9.40 13.83 -21.86
CA GLY A 31 -8.44 14.91 -22.03
C GLY A 31 -6.98 14.49 -21.83
N ALA A 32 -6.06 15.40 -22.19
CA ALA A 32 -4.66 15.08 -22.45
C ALA A 32 -3.81 14.65 -21.22
N ARG A 33 -4.28 14.89 -20.00
CA ARG A 33 -3.54 14.56 -18.76
C ARG A 33 -4.00 13.28 -18.08
N GLU A 34 -5.10 12.68 -18.53
CA GLU A 34 -5.53 11.40 -17.95
C GLU A 34 -4.59 10.28 -18.37
N GLN A 35 -4.45 9.28 -17.51
CA GLN A 35 -3.63 8.10 -17.75
C GLN A 35 -4.32 6.93 -17.09
N ILE A 36 -4.19 5.75 -17.68
CA ILE A 36 -4.62 4.50 -17.07
C ILE A 36 -3.46 3.51 -16.98
N GLN A 37 -3.40 2.73 -15.91
CA GLN A 37 -2.49 1.61 -15.77
C GLN A 37 -3.22 0.31 -16.13
N LEU A 38 -2.79 -0.37 -17.18
CA LEU A 38 -3.21 -1.74 -17.48
C LEU A 38 -2.39 -2.72 -16.63
N ILE A 39 -3.03 -3.80 -16.19
CA ILE A 39 -2.38 -4.92 -15.47
C ILE A 39 -2.68 -6.20 -16.24
N ALA A 40 -1.64 -6.91 -16.68
CA ALA A 40 -1.77 -8.22 -17.31
C ALA A 40 -1.51 -9.32 -16.28
N ARG A 41 -2.38 -10.34 -16.24
CA ARG A 41 -2.23 -11.51 -15.36
C ARG A 41 -2.41 -12.79 -16.16
N ASN A 42 -1.58 -13.80 -15.88
CA ASN A 42 -1.73 -15.14 -16.45
C ASN A 42 -2.80 -15.97 -15.70
N GLN A 43 -3.04 -17.21 -16.13
CA GLN A 43 -3.98 -18.15 -15.50
C GLN A 43 -3.72 -18.36 -13.99
N SER A 44 -2.44 -18.39 -13.60
CA SER A 44 -1.99 -18.52 -12.21
C SER A 44 -2.20 -17.25 -11.38
N LYS A 45 -2.85 -16.22 -11.97
CA LYS A 45 -3.05 -14.88 -11.41
C LYS A 45 -1.73 -14.16 -11.10
N GLN A 46 -0.61 -14.60 -11.67
CA GLN A 46 0.66 -13.90 -11.55
C GLN A 46 0.64 -12.65 -12.44
N ASP A 47 1.24 -11.58 -11.96
CA ASP A 47 1.44 -10.36 -12.74
C ASP A 47 2.51 -10.59 -13.80
N VAL A 48 2.13 -10.34 -15.05
CA VAL A 48 2.98 -10.43 -16.25
C VAL A 48 2.96 -9.13 -17.04
N THR A 49 2.53 -8.02 -16.42
CA THR A 49 2.32 -6.71 -17.06
C THR A 49 3.57 -6.19 -17.78
N ARG A 50 4.76 -6.51 -17.25
CA ARG A 50 6.04 -6.10 -17.82
C ARG A 50 6.71 -7.18 -18.68
N ASP A 51 6.11 -8.35 -18.75
CA ASP A 51 6.59 -9.50 -19.53
C ASP A 51 5.85 -9.61 -20.87
N VAL A 52 4.71 -8.93 -21.01
CA VAL A 52 3.94 -8.89 -22.26
C VAL A 52 4.43 -7.81 -23.21
N ASP A 53 4.32 -8.10 -24.50
CA ASP A 53 4.51 -7.11 -25.56
C ASP A 53 3.23 -6.29 -25.72
N TRP A 54 3.32 -4.98 -25.48
CA TRP A 54 2.21 -4.04 -25.61
C TRP A 54 2.23 -3.36 -26.98
N GLU A 55 1.09 -3.36 -27.66
CA GLU A 55 0.90 -2.66 -28.93
C GLU A 55 -0.41 -1.86 -28.93
N SER A 56 -0.39 -0.66 -29.51
CA SER A 56 -1.61 0.08 -29.83
C SER A 56 -1.86 0.01 -31.33
N ALA A 57 -3.03 -0.48 -31.72
CA ALA A 57 -3.46 -0.50 -33.12
C ALA A 57 -3.64 0.92 -33.70
N ASN A 58 -3.78 1.95 -32.84
CA ASN A 58 -3.84 3.34 -33.26
C ASN A 58 -3.12 4.27 -32.25
N PRO A 59 -1.80 4.44 -32.39
CA PRO A 59 -0.99 5.29 -31.52
C PRO A 59 -1.35 6.77 -31.57
N ASP A 60 -1.99 7.24 -32.65
CA ASP A 60 -2.46 8.63 -32.77
C ASP A 60 -3.67 8.91 -31.85
N ILE A 61 -4.33 7.87 -31.34
CA ILE A 61 -5.43 7.97 -30.39
C ILE A 61 -4.97 7.66 -28.97
N ALA A 62 -4.33 6.51 -28.75
CA ALA A 62 -3.84 6.10 -27.44
C ALA A 62 -2.49 5.39 -27.55
N ILE A 63 -1.56 5.75 -26.68
CA ILE A 63 -0.20 5.21 -26.64
C ILE A 63 -0.06 4.38 -25.37
N VAL A 64 0.34 3.12 -25.51
CA VAL A 64 0.73 2.24 -24.40
C VAL A 64 2.25 2.14 -24.34
N ASP A 65 2.82 2.21 -23.14
CA ASP A 65 4.25 1.94 -22.93
C ASP A 65 4.50 0.52 -22.42
N LYS A 66 5.78 0.12 -22.38
CA LYS A 66 6.22 -1.20 -21.89
C LYS A 66 5.83 -1.53 -20.44
N THR A 67 5.35 -0.56 -19.68
CA THR A 67 4.90 -0.74 -18.30
C THR A 67 3.39 -0.96 -18.21
N GLY A 68 2.68 -0.95 -19.34
CA GLY A 68 1.21 -1.02 -19.39
C GLY A 68 0.53 0.32 -19.11
N ALA A 69 1.28 1.42 -19.02
CA ALA A 69 0.69 2.74 -18.84
C ALA A 69 0.20 3.27 -20.19
N VAL A 70 -1.06 3.71 -20.22
CA VAL A 70 -1.72 4.21 -21.42
C VAL A 70 -2.02 5.69 -21.29
N ARG A 71 -1.63 6.46 -22.30
CA ARG A 71 -1.83 7.91 -22.40
C ARG A 71 -2.61 8.28 -23.66
N PRO A 72 -3.45 9.32 -23.60
CA PRO A 72 -4.21 9.79 -24.75
C PRO A 72 -3.32 10.61 -25.70
N ALA A 73 -3.55 10.46 -27.00
CA ALA A 73 -2.88 11.19 -28.08
C ALA A 73 -3.88 11.94 -28.98
N GLY A 74 -5.10 11.42 -29.15
CA GLY A 74 -6.15 12.01 -29.99
C GLY A 74 -7.53 11.45 -29.64
N ASN A 75 -8.61 12.11 -30.07
CA ASN A 75 -9.97 11.61 -29.82
C ASN A 75 -10.27 10.38 -30.70
N GLY A 76 -11.00 9.42 -30.15
CA GLY A 76 -11.48 8.23 -30.88
C GLY A 76 -11.29 6.95 -30.05
N THR A 77 -11.21 5.81 -30.72
CA THR A 77 -11.02 4.50 -30.07
C THR A 77 -9.76 3.82 -30.61
N ALA A 78 -8.94 3.29 -29.72
CA ALA A 78 -7.79 2.46 -30.04
C ALA A 78 -7.90 1.12 -29.34
N THR A 79 -7.54 0.05 -30.05
CA THR A 79 -7.39 -1.28 -29.46
C THR A 79 -5.95 -1.46 -29.01
N ILE A 80 -5.76 -1.80 -27.74
CA ILE A 80 -4.47 -2.12 -27.15
C ILE A 80 -4.36 -3.63 -27.02
N THR A 81 -3.29 -4.21 -27.54
CA THR A 81 -3.02 -5.65 -27.51
C THR A 81 -1.88 -5.93 -26.55
N ALA A 82 -2.07 -6.93 -25.68
CA ALA A 82 -1.01 -7.54 -24.88
C ALA A 82 -0.72 -8.94 -25.42
N THR A 83 0.55 -9.24 -25.70
CA THR A 83 0.98 -10.55 -26.21
C THR A 83 1.96 -11.21 -25.25
N LEU A 84 1.71 -12.48 -24.88
CA LEU A 84 2.62 -13.31 -24.09
C LEU A 84 2.66 -14.72 -24.69
N ASN A 85 3.84 -15.20 -25.10
CA ASN A 85 4.00 -16.57 -25.63
C ASN A 85 3.04 -16.93 -26.80
N ASN A 86 2.78 -15.99 -27.71
CA ASN A 86 1.79 -16.06 -28.81
C ASN A 86 0.32 -16.01 -28.40
N GLU A 87 0.01 -15.86 -27.11
CA GLU A 87 -1.34 -15.60 -26.63
C GLU A 87 -1.57 -14.09 -26.59
N THR A 88 -2.71 -13.67 -27.12
CA THR A 88 -3.05 -12.24 -27.21
C THR A 88 -4.35 -11.97 -26.47
N THR A 89 -4.41 -10.84 -25.78
CA THR A 89 -5.65 -10.28 -25.25
C THR A 89 -5.71 -8.79 -25.56
N THR A 90 -6.91 -8.26 -25.76
CA THR A 90 -7.12 -6.89 -26.23
C THR A 90 -7.98 -6.08 -25.27
N VAL A 91 -7.68 -4.80 -25.13
CA VAL A 91 -8.45 -3.82 -24.37
C VAL A 91 -8.85 -2.68 -25.30
N GLN A 92 -10.13 -2.31 -25.29
CA GLN A 92 -10.58 -1.10 -25.99
C GLN A 92 -10.36 0.14 -25.12
N VAL A 93 -9.69 1.14 -25.68
CA VAL A 93 -9.48 2.44 -25.05
C VAL A 93 -10.13 3.52 -25.88
N GLU A 94 -11.11 4.20 -25.29
CA GLU A 94 -11.73 5.38 -25.88
C GLU A 94 -11.12 6.66 -25.29
N VAL A 95 -10.80 7.61 -26.14
CA VAL A 95 -10.27 8.92 -25.75
C VAL A 95 -11.25 10.00 -26.18
N ARG A 96 -11.66 10.82 -25.22
CA ARG A 96 -12.60 11.93 -25.41
C ARG A 96 -11.98 13.24 -24.95
N ASN A 97 -12.54 14.35 -25.44
CA ASN A 97 -12.28 15.70 -24.93
C ASN A 97 -10.82 16.18 -25.04
N MET A 98 -10.03 15.70 -26.00
CA MET A 98 -8.64 16.16 -26.20
C MET A 98 -8.52 17.65 -26.52
N GLY A 99 -9.55 18.25 -27.11
CA GLY A 99 -9.60 19.70 -27.39
C GLY A 99 -10.11 20.56 -26.24
N VAL A 100 -10.49 19.97 -25.10
CA VAL A 100 -11.01 20.70 -23.94
C VAL A 100 -9.87 20.97 -22.97
N THR A 101 -9.49 22.24 -22.81
CA THR A 101 -8.52 22.64 -21.80
C THR A 101 -9.10 22.43 -20.41
N ARG A 102 -8.55 21.46 -19.68
CA ARG A 102 -8.86 21.22 -18.27
C ARG A 102 -7.76 21.86 -17.41
N PRO A 103 -8.06 22.87 -16.58
CA PRO A 103 -7.09 23.41 -15.64
C PRO A 103 -6.53 22.32 -14.71
N VAL A 104 -5.28 22.46 -14.28
CA VAL A 104 -4.67 21.58 -13.29
C VAL A 104 -5.38 21.76 -11.95
N SER A 105 -5.89 20.65 -11.42
CA SER A 105 -6.58 20.64 -10.14
C SER A 105 -5.57 20.78 -9.00
N PHE A 106 -5.76 21.79 -8.14
CA PHE A 106 -4.94 21.92 -6.93
C PHE A 106 -5.14 20.72 -6.00
N ASP A 107 -6.39 20.37 -5.74
CA ASP A 107 -6.80 19.33 -4.80
C ASP A 107 -6.50 17.94 -5.35
N HIS A 108 -6.71 17.67 -6.64
CA HIS A 108 -6.61 16.32 -7.20
C HIS A 108 -5.33 16.04 -8.00
N GLU A 109 -4.54 17.06 -8.36
CA GLU A 109 -3.28 16.86 -9.07
C GLU A 109 -2.11 17.43 -8.24
N THR A 110 -2.12 18.74 -7.93
CA THR A 110 -1.00 19.46 -7.27
C THR A 110 -0.72 18.98 -5.85
N LEU A 111 -1.72 18.77 -5.00
CA LEU A 111 -1.50 18.25 -3.64
C LEU A 111 -0.98 16.81 -3.64
N PRO A 112 -1.59 15.87 -4.39
CA PRO A 112 -1.07 14.51 -4.52
C PRO A 112 0.38 14.47 -4.99
N ILE A 113 0.76 15.28 -5.98
CA ILE A 113 2.14 15.25 -6.47
C ILE A 113 3.15 15.82 -5.44
N LEU A 114 2.78 16.83 -4.66
CA LEU A 114 3.63 17.30 -3.56
C LEU A 114 3.85 16.19 -2.52
N SER A 115 2.81 15.42 -2.21
CA SER A 115 2.89 14.25 -1.32
C SER A 115 3.71 13.11 -1.90
N LYS A 116 3.49 12.77 -3.18
CA LYS A 116 4.25 11.74 -3.91
C LYS A 116 5.74 12.07 -4.00
N SER A 117 6.08 13.35 -4.16
CA SER A 117 7.46 13.83 -4.16
C SER A 117 8.11 13.87 -2.76
N GLY A 118 7.34 13.59 -1.70
CA GLY A 118 7.79 13.62 -0.31
C GLY A 118 7.89 15.03 0.29
N CYS A 119 7.41 16.06 -0.39
CA CYS A 119 7.50 17.46 0.06
C CYS A 119 6.66 17.68 1.33
N SER A 120 5.44 17.15 1.37
CA SER A 120 4.51 17.21 2.52
C SER A 120 4.70 16.04 3.51
N GLY A 121 5.80 15.29 3.43
CA GLY A 121 6.11 14.22 4.39
C GLY A 121 6.60 14.74 5.75
N GLY A 122 6.44 13.93 6.80
CA GLY A 122 6.81 14.31 8.17
C GLY A 122 8.31 14.59 8.41
N SER A 123 9.19 14.15 7.52
CA SER A 123 10.62 14.48 7.54
C SER A 123 10.95 15.81 6.84
N CYS A 124 10.00 16.39 6.09
CA CYS A 124 10.18 17.57 5.24
C CYS A 124 9.19 18.68 5.64
N HIS A 125 8.51 19.32 4.69
CA HIS A 125 7.61 20.44 4.96
C HIS A 125 6.32 20.02 5.68
N GLY A 126 5.97 18.72 5.68
CA GLY A 126 4.89 18.16 6.49
C GLY A 126 5.23 17.93 7.96
N ALA A 127 6.46 18.23 8.39
CA ALA A 127 6.82 18.20 9.81
C ALA A 127 5.98 19.22 10.61
N PRO A 128 5.72 19.00 11.91
CA PRO A 128 4.93 19.92 12.73
C PRO A 128 5.37 21.40 12.68
N HIS A 129 6.68 21.64 12.56
CA HIS A 129 7.25 22.99 12.43
C HIS A 129 7.69 23.34 11.00
N GLY A 130 7.41 22.48 10.01
CA GLY A 130 7.91 22.60 8.65
C GLY A 130 9.44 22.59 8.56
N LYS A 131 9.98 23.16 7.47
CA LYS A 131 11.43 23.36 7.26
C LYS A 131 11.67 24.76 6.69
N ALA A 132 12.66 25.46 7.22
CA ALA A 132 13.10 26.78 6.74
C ALA A 132 11.95 27.79 6.57
N GLY A 133 11.02 27.85 7.54
CA GLY A 133 9.87 28.75 7.50
C GLY A 133 8.83 28.43 6.42
N PHE A 134 8.85 27.21 5.88
CA PHE A 134 7.81 26.68 4.98
C PHE A 134 7.23 25.40 5.56
N ARG A 135 5.90 25.37 5.71
CA ARG A 135 5.16 24.25 6.25
C ARG A 135 4.00 23.89 5.31
N LEU A 136 3.82 22.59 5.12
CA LEU A 136 2.65 21.98 4.53
C LEU A 136 1.98 21.12 5.61
N SER A 137 0.70 20.82 5.41
CA SER A 137 -0.02 19.81 6.15
C SER A 137 0.62 18.44 5.89
N LEU A 138 0.50 17.53 6.85
CA LEU A 138 1.08 16.20 6.71
C LEU A 138 0.33 15.44 5.61
N PHE A 139 1.06 15.07 4.56
CA PHE A 139 0.54 14.36 3.38
C PHE A 139 -0.59 15.09 2.62
N GLY A 140 -0.72 16.41 2.75
CA GLY A 140 -1.76 17.17 2.05
C GLY A 140 -3.14 17.13 2.70
N GLY A 141 -3.22 16.82 4.00
CA GLY A 141 -4.47 16.70 4.76
C GLY A 141 -5.20 18.02 5.08
N ASP A 142 -4.67 19.18 4.69
CA ASP A 142 -5.40 20.47 4.77
C ASP A 142 -5.14 21.31 3.50
N PRO A 143 -5.95 21.11 2.44
CA PRO A 143 -5.81 21.84 1.18
C PRO A 143 -5.87 23.36 1.30
N VAL A 144 -6.70 23.88 2.22
CA VAL A 144 -6.87 25.32 2.41
C VAL A 144 -5.60 25.93 3.00
N PHE A 145 -5.06 25.29 4.04
CA PHE A 145 -3.79 25.67 4.64
C PHE A 145 -2.63 25.59 3.63
N ASP A 146 -2.53 24.47 2.91
CA ASP A 146 -1.43 24.23 1.97
C ASP A 146 -1.41 25.22 0.83
N ARG A 147 -2.58 25.56 0.28
CA ARG A 147 -2.69 26.58 -0.76
C ARG A 147 -2.22 27.94 -0.26
N ALA A 148 -2.63 28.33 0.95
CA ALA A 148 -2.21 29.60 1.54
C ALA A 148 -0.67 29.62 1.75
N ALA A 149 -0.10 28.51 2.22
CA ALA A 149 1.34 28.36 2.42
C ALA A 149 2.13 28.42 1.10
N LEU A 150 1.61 27.84 0.03
CA LEU A 150 2.24 27.84 -1.29
C LEU A 150 2.12 29.20 -1.99
N VAL A 151 0.95 29.84 -1.96
CA VAL A 151 0.65 30.99 -2.82
C VAL A 151 0.79 32.33 -2.11
N ARG A 152 0.47 32.42 -0.81
CA ARG A 152 0.34 33.71 -0.10
C ARG A 152 1.46 33.99 0.88
N GLU A 153 1.87 32.97 1.63
CA GLU A 153 2.91 33.13 2.65
C GLU A 153 4.24 33.62 2.06
N ALA A 154 5.09 34.17 2.93
CA ALA A 154 6.38 34.73 2.55
C ALA A 154 6.27 35.76 1.40
N ARG A 155 5.15 36.50 1.34
CA ARG A 155 4.81 37.49 0.31
C ARG A 155 4.73 36.89 -1.11
N GLY A 156 4.23 35.66 -1.21
CA GLY A 156 4.04 34.96 -2.50
C GLY A 156 5.33 34.52 -3.19
N ARG A 157 6.49 34.58 -2.53
CA ARG A 157 7.81 34.30 -3.15
C ARG A 157 8.00 32.86 -3.68
N ARG A 158 7.10 31.93 -3.37
CA ARG A 158 7.26 30.50 -3.71
C ARG A 158 6.80 30.17 -5.13
N VAL A 159 5.86 30.95 -5.66
CA VAL A 159 5.26 30.77 -6.99
C VAL A 159 5.36 32.08 -7.77
N SER A 160 5.63 31.98 -9.06
CA SER A 160 5.66 33.11 -9.99
C SER A 160 4.74 32.79 -11.18
N PRO A 161 3.45 33.12 -11.10
CA PRO A 161 2.52 32.80 -12.19
C PRO A 161 2.89 33.42 -13.55
N LEU A 162 3.50 34.61 -13.53
CA LEU A 162 3.97 35.29 -14.73
C LEU A 162 5.19 34.61 -15.37
N ASN A 163 5.94 33.81 -14.60
CA ASN A 163 7.09 33.05 -15.08
C ASN A 163 7.22 31.77 -14.24
N ALA A 164 6.39 30.77 -14.58
CA ALA A 164 6.20 29.57 -13.77
C ALA A 164 7.53 28.84 -13.48
N ALA A 165 8.39 28.69 -14.50
CA ALA A 165 9.72 28.08 -14.38
C ALA A 165 10.63 28.79 -13.35
N ASN A 166 10.42 30.09 -13.09
CA ASN A 166 11.19 30.82 -12.08
C ASN A 166 10.72 30.60 -10.63
N SER A 167 9.66 29.83 -10.42
CA SER A 167 9.11 29.55 -9.09
C SER A 167 10.08 28.74 -8.22
N LEU A 168 10.28 29.15 -6.97
CA LEU A 168 11.05 28.38 -6.00
C LEU A 168 10.46 26.98 -5.76
N LEU A 169 9.14 26.83 -5.94
CA LEU A 169 8.43 25.55 -5.86
C LEU A 169 8.90 24.53 -6.92
N LEU A 170 9.47 24.99 -8.04
CA LEU A 170 10.07 24.14 -9.07
C LEU A 170 11.59 24.06 -8.91
N LYS A 171 12.25 25.21 -8.74
CA LYS A 171 13.72 25.29 -8.70
C LYS A 171 14.38 24.53 -7.55
N LYS A 172 13.73 24.50 -6.38
CA LYS A 172 14.29 23.79 -5.21
C LYS A 172 14.24 22.27 -5.40
N PRO A 173 13.09 21.67 -5.73
CA PRO A 173 13.03 20.23 -5.98
C PRO A 173 13.81 19.74 -7.20
N THR A 174 14.07 20.58 -8.22
CA THR A 174 14.93 20.25 -9.37
C THR A 174 16.43 20.45 -9.09
N MET A 175 16.78 21.08 -7.96
CA MET A 175 18.14 21.49 -7.58
C MET A 175 18.77 22.57 -8.48
N GLU A 176 17.97 23.35 -9.20
CA GLU A 176 18.43 24.59 -9.84
C GLU A 176 18.84 25.65 -8.82
N VAL A 177 18.25 25.59 -7.62
CA VAL A 177 18.72 26.34 -6.44
C VAL A 177 18.92 25.37 -5.28
N PRO A 178 19.85 25.66 -4.35
CA PRO A 178 20.15 24.77 -3.23
C PRO A 178 18.92 24.41 -2.39
N HIS A 179 18.73 23.12 -2.18
CA HIS A 179 17.64 22.58 -1.38
C HIS A 179 18.16 21.46 -0.49
N MET A 180 18.06 21.64 0.82
CA MET A 180 18.49 20.61 1.80
C MET A 180 17.69 19.31 1.68
N GLY A 181 16.47 19.37 1.15
CA GLY A 181 15.70 18.17 0.84
C GLY A 181 16.22 17.40 -0.37
N GLY A 182 17.26 17.87 -1.06
CA GLY A 182 17.78 17.23 -2.27
C GLY A 182 16.83 17.31 -3.46
N ARG A 183 17.22 16.63 -4.55
CA ARG A 183 16.40 16.50 -5.76
C ARG A 183 15.19 15.62 -5.48
N ARG A 184 14.01 16.05 -5.93
CA ARG A 184 12.76 15.27 -5.80
C ARG A 184 12.18 14.83 -7.14
N PHE A 185 12.43 15.60 -8.19
CA PHE A 185 12.03 15.33 -9.56
C PHE A 185 12.94 16.11 -10.54
N THR A 186 12.86 15.77 -11.81
CA THR A 186 13.54 16.42 -12.93
C THR A 186 12.57 17.27 -13.76
N THR A 187 13.09 18.06 -14.71
CA THR A 187 12.28 18.84 -15.67
C THR A 187 11.49 17.97 -16.65
N GLU A 188 11.95 16.74 -16.86
CA GLU A 188 11.31 15.78 -17.77
C GLU A 188 10.10 15.07 -17.12
N ASP A 189 10.08 15.03 -15.78
CA ASP A 189 9.06 14.33 -15.01
C ASP A 189 7.67 14.98 -15.19
N GLN A 190 6.64 14.13 -15.23
CA GLN A 190 5.24 14.59 -15.21
C GLN A 190 4.92 15.44 -13.99
N THR A 191 5.57 15.13 -12.85
CA THR A 191 5.56 15.92 -11.64
C THR A 191 5.84 17.41 -11.88
N TYR A 192 6.92 17.69 -12.61
CA TYR A 192 7.33 19.06 -12.90
C TYR A 192 6.27 19.75 -13.73
N ARG A 193 5.79 19.08 -14.79
CA ARG A 193 4.76 19.60 -15.68
C ARG A 193 3.47 19.96 -14.94
N ILE A 194 2.96 19.08 -14.08
CA ILE A 194 1.75 19.36 -13.29
C ILE A 194 1.92 20.62 -12.42
N LEU A 195 3.04 20.71 -11.69
CA LEU A 195 3.30 21.88 -10.83
C LEU A 195 3.52 23.15 -11.66
N HIS A 196 4.27 23.04 -12.76
CA HIS A 196 4.52 24.14 -13.67
C HIS A 196 3.22 24.70 -14.25
N ASP A 197 2.37 23.81 -14.79
CA ASP A 197 1.14 24.19 -15.46
C ASP A 197 0.15 24.77 -14.46
N TRP A 198 0.02 24.21 -13.25
CA TRP A 198 -0.79 24.81 -12.18
C TRP A 198 -0.35 26.24 -11.83
N ILE A 199 0.97 26.50 -11.76
CA ILE A 199 1.49 27.84 -11.52
C ILE A 199 1.21 28.76 -12.70
N ALA A 200 1.48 28.30 -13.93
CA ALA A 200 1.29 29.05 -15.17
C ALA A 200 -0.19 29.42 -15.41
N GLU A 201 -1.11 28.57 -14.96
CA GLU A 201 -2.55 28.81 -15.00
C GLU A 201 -3.05 29.82 -13.95
N GLY A 202 -2.16 30.29 -13.07
CA GLY A 202 -2.47 31.31 -12.06
C GLY A 202 -2.68 30.77 -10.65
N CYS A 203 -2.16 29.58 -10.33
CA CYS A 203 -2.34 28.92 -9.03
C CYS A 203 -3.82 28.80 -8.64
N ARG A 204 -4.65 28.35 -9.59
CA ARG A 204 -6.11 28.37 -9.48
C ARG A 204 -6.61 27.55 -8.30
N VAL A 205 -7.76 27.96 -7.79
CA VAL A 205 -8.52 27.23 -6.78
C VAL A 205 -9.53 26.34 -7.49
N ASP A 206 -9.62 25.10 -7.04
CA ASP A 206 -10.59 24.16 -7.58
C ASP A 206 -12.02 24.56 -7.22
N ARG A 207 -12.98 24.13 -8.06
CA ARG A 207 -14.40 24.22 -7.72
C ARG A 207 -14.71 23.08 -6.74
N PRO A 208 -15.45 23.34 -5.65
CA PRO A 208 -15.66 22.38 -4.56
C PRO A 208 -16.56 21.17 -4.91
N GLU A 209 -16.99 21.07 -6.17
CA GLU A 209 -18.16 20.27 -6.56
C GLU A 209 -17.86 18.79 -6.82
N ASN A 210 -16.60 18.35 -6.73
CA ASN A 210 -16.25 16.95 -6.98
C ASN A 210 -15.12 16.42 -6.09
N ALA A 211 -15.37 16.35 -4.78
CA ALA A 211 -14.39 15.83 -3.83
C ALA A 211 -14.10 14.33 -4.06
N CYS A 212 -12.84 13.93 -3.90
CA CYS A 212 -12.46 12.52 -3.80
C CYS A 212 -13.07 11.89 -2.54
N THR A 213 -13.72 10.74 -2.68
CA THR A 213 -14.41 10.01 -1.60
C THR A 213 -13.69 8.72 -1.20
N GLY A 214 -12.67 8.31 -1.95
CA GLY A 214 -11.84 7.17 -1.60
C GLY A 214 -10.98 6.67 -2.75
N ILE A 215 -10.16 5.66 -2.46
CA ILE A 215 -9.41 4.92 -3.48
C ILE A 215 -9.69 3.43 -3.41
N THR A 216 -9.44 2.74 -4.52
CA THR A 216 -9.28 1.29 -4.61
C THR A 216 -7.94 0.98 -5.25
N VAL A 217 -7.17 0.09 -4.64
CA VAL A 217 -5.91 -0.42 -5.16
C VAL A 217 -6.12 -1.81 -5.74
N PHE A 218 -5.61 -2.02 -6.94
CA PHE A 218 -5.61 -3.29 -7.66
C PHE A 218 -4.17 -3.78 -7.87
N PRO A 219 -3.89 -5.08 -7.75
CA PRO A 219 -4.82 -6.12 -7.30
C PRO A 219 -5.24 -5.92 -5.82
N SER A 220 -6.50 -6.20 -5.52
CA SER A 220 -7.07 -6.02 -4.18
C SER A 220 -6.79 -7.21 -3.26
N GLY A 221 -6.67 -6.96 -1.96
CA GLY A 221 -6.47 -7.99 -0.95
C GLY A 221 -5.04 -8.53 -0.89
N ASN A 222 -4.84 -9.57 -0.07
CA ASN A 222 -3.51 -10.14 0.15
C ASN A 222 -3.02 -10.86 -1.11
N GLN A 223 -1.78 -10.55 -1.53
CA GLN A 223 -1.13 -11.19 -2.67
C GLN A 223 -0.07 -12.19 -2.20
N LEU A 224 0.06 -13.30 -2.93
CA LEU A 224 1.16 -14.23 -2.81
C LEU A 224 1.95 -14.18 -4.11
N VAL A 225 3.21 -13.77 -4.07
CA VAL A 225 4.11 -13.72 -5.22
C VAL A 225 5.25 -14.73 -5.04
N ARG A 226 5.69 -15.36 -6.13
CA ARG A 226 6.67 -16.44 -6.09
C ARG A 226 7.93 -16.10 -6.90
N PHE A 227 9.10 -16.31 -6.32
CA PHE A 227 10.37 -16.26 -7.05
C PHE A 227 10.43 -17.37 -8.12
N PRO A 228 11.09 -17.14 -9.27
CA PRO A 228 11.88 -15.94 -9.61
C PRO A 228 11.06 -14.73 -10.06
N HIS A 229 9.76 -14.89 -10.30
CA HIS A 229 8.86 -13.85 -10.81
C HIS A 229 8.05 -13.20 -9.67
N ALA A 230 8.76 -12.77 -8.62
CA ALA A 230 8.15 -12.17 -7.43
C ALA A 230 7.86 -10.68 -7.70
N GLN A 231 6.85 -10.38 -8.52
CA GLN A 231 6.53 -9.01 -8.92
C GLN A 231 5.02 -8.73 -8.92
N THR A 232 4.66 -7.45 -8.84
CA THR A 232 3.29 -6.96 -9.06
C THR A 232 3.27 -5.49 -9.48
N GLN A 233 2.45 -5.15 -10.46
CA GLN A 233 2.12 -3.78 -10.84
C GLN A 233 0.82 -3.38 -10.14
N PHE A 234 0.85 -2.27 -9.43
CA PHE A 234 -0.34 -1.69 -8.82
C PHE A 234 -1.02 -0.69 -9.74
N ARG A 235 -2.35 -0.66 -9.64
CA ARG A 235 -3.24 0.35 -10.21
C ARG A 235 -4.06 0.97 -9.09
N VAL A 236 -4.22 2.29 -9.12
CA VAL A 236 -4.97 3.04 -8.11
C VAL A 236 -6.10 3.80 -8.78
N VAL A 237 -7.33 3.54 -8.36
CA VAL A 237 -8.53 4.20 -8.86
C VAL A 237 -9.13 5.06 -7.76
N ALA A 238 -9.23 6.36 -7.98
CA ALA A 238 -9.93 7.29 -7.10
C ALA A 238 -11.41 7.35 -7.48
N ARG A 239 -12.29 7.39 -6.47
CA ARG A 239 -13.73 7.63 -6.60
C ARG A 239 -14.04 9.05 -6.17
N PHE A 240 -14.99 9.68 -6.85
CA PHE A 240 -15.40 11.05 -6.56
C PHE A 240 -16.88 11.16 -6.21
N ALA A 241 -17.28 12.29 -5.63
CA ALA A 241 -18.64 12.55 -5.15
C ALA A 241 -19.70 12.54 -6.26
N ASP A 242 -19.32 12.87 -7.49
CA ASP A 242 -20.20 12.78 -8.68
C ASP A 242 -20.37 11.35 -9.22
N GLY A 243 -19.76 10.35 -8.55
CA GLY A 243 -19.79 8.96 -8.96
C GLY A 243 -18.77 8.60 -10.04
N SER A 244 -17.98 9.56 -10.54
CA SER A 244 -16.90 9.27 -11.47
C SER A 244 -15.74 8.54 -10.79
N GLU A 245 -15.02 7.76 -11.60
CA GLU A 245 -13.78 7.11 -11.19
C GLU A 245 -12.65 7.54 -12.11
N LYS A 246 -11.44 7.73 -11.55
CA LYS A 246 -10.24 8.04 -12.34
C LYS A 246 -9.08 7.20 -11.88
N ASP A 247 -8.30 6.73 -12.85
CA ASP A 247 -7.03 6.11 -12.54
C ASP A 247 -6.02 7.20 -12.15
N VAL A 248 -5.54 7.11 -10.92
CA VAL A 248 -4.62 8.04 -10.29
C VAL A 248 -3.29 7.36 -9.96
N THR A 249 -2.97 6.23 -10.59
CA THR A 249 -1.73 5.48 -10.34
C THR A 249 -0.49 6.37 -10.48
N HIS A 250 -0.49 7.23 -11.51
CA HIS A 250 0.59 8.17 -11.76
C HIS A 250 0.68 9.32 -10.73
N LEU A 251 -0.37 9.58 -9.96
CA LEU A 251 -0.43 10.59 -8.89
C LEU A 251 -0.26 9.99 -7.49
N ALA A 252 -0.53 8.69 -7.33
CA ALA A 252 -0.43 7.99 -6.07
C ALA A 252 1.02 7.86 -5.59
N LYS A 253 1.18 7.87 -4.27
CA LYS A 253 2.44 7.58 -3.58
C LYS A 253 2.45 6.11 -3.15
N PHE A 254 3.57 5.45 -3.42
CA PHE A 254 3.82 4.06 -3.02
C PHE A 254 5.02 4.00 -2.09
N GLU A 255 4.91 3.26 -0.99
CA GLU A 255 5.98 3.02 -0.04
C GLU A 255 5.94 1.55 0.42
N SER A 256 7.10 0.92 0.53
CA SER A 256 7.21 -0.42 1.11
C SER A 256 7.49 -0.29 2.61
N SER A 257 6.83 -1.12 3.43
CA SER A 257 7.15 -1.23 4.86
C SER A 257 8.52 -1.83 5.11
N ASP A 258 9.00 -2.67 4.18
CA ASP A 258 10.32 -3.29 4.21
C ASP A 258 10.86 -3.47 2.79
N PRO A 259 11.63 -2.48 2.28
CA PRO A 259 12.26 -2.57 0.96
C PRO A 259 13.25 -3.71 0.81
N SER A 260 13.72 -4.35 1.89
CA SER A 260 14.60 -5.52 1.81
C SER A 260 13.85 -6.82 1.51
N VAL A 261 12.52 -6.82 1.67
CA VAL A 261 11.62 -7.92 1.24
C VAL A 261 11.07 -7.63 -0.14
N MET A 262 10.55 -6.43 -0.36
CA MET A 262 10.03 -6.00 -1.66
C MET A 262 10.16 -4.49 -1.81
N SER A 263 10.82 -4.06 -2.87
CA SER A 263 10.90 -2.66 -3.25
C SER A 263 9.65 -2.24 -4.04
N VAL A 264 9.34 -0.94 -4.07
CA VAL A 264 8.24 -0.40 -4.89
C VAL A 264 8.64 0.92 -5.54
N SER A 265 8.44 1.00 -6.85
CA SER A 265 8.73 2.16 -7.68
C SER A 265 7.66 3.25 -7.56
N ARG A 266 7.99 4.45 -8.05
CA ARG A 266 7.07 5.60 -8.06
C ARG A 266 5.81 5.38 -8.91
N ASN A 267 5.83 4.44 -9.84
CA ASN A 267 4.69 4.13 -10.71
C ASN A 267 3.93 2.87 -10.25
N GLY A 268 4.20 2.39 -9.03
CA GLY A 268 3.45 1.27 -8.44
C GLY A 268 3.92 -0.11 -8.86
N PHE A 269 5.05 -0.25 -9.56
CA PHE A 269 5.68 -1.56 -9.76
C PHE A 269 6.46 -1.98 -8.52
N ALA A 270 6.12 -3.13 -7.95
CA ALA A 270 6.78 -3.71 -6.80
C ALA A 270 7.50 -5.01 -7.17
N GLU A 271 8.72 -5.16 -6.67
CA GLU A 271 9.67 -6.22 -7.04
C GLU A 271 10.26 -6.85 -5.78
N GLY A 272 10.15 -8.18 -5.68
CA GLY A 272 10.57 -8.96 -4.54
C GLY A 272 12.08 -9.12 -4.49
N GLU A 273 12.65 -8.84 -3.32
CA GLU A 273 14.09 -8.91 -3.05
C GLU A 273 14.43 -10.15 -2.20
N SER A 274 13.58 -10.47 -1.22
CA SER A 274 13.74 -11.62 -0.34
C SER A 274 12.41 -12.24 0.09
N ARG A 275 12.47 -13.40 0.74
CA ARG A 275 11.27 -14.07 1.28
C ARG A 275 10.76 -13.29 2.50
N GLY A 276 9.47 -13.06 2.59
CA GLY A 276 8.88 -12.38 3.74
C GLY A 276 7.47 -11.86 3.48
N ASP A 277 6.90 -11.26 4.51
CA ASP A 277 5.67 -10.48 4.40
C ASP A 277 6.01 -8.99 4.38
N VAL A 278 5.33 -8.25 3.52
CA VAL A 278 5.54 -6.82 3.35
C VAL A 278 4.21 -6.13 3.09
N ALA A 279 4.05 -4.95 3.66
CA ALA A 279 2.92 -4.08 3.42
C ALA A 279 3.34 -3.01 2.41
N ILE A 280 2.61 -2.87 1.30
CA ILE A 280 2.76 -1.75 0.38
C ILE A 280 1.75 -0.68 0.78
N ILE A 281 2.22 0.47 1.23
CA ILE A 281 1.39 1.61 1.60
C ILE A 281 1.15 2.44 0.34
N VAL A 282 -0.10 2.50 -0.11
CA VAL A 282 -0.54 3.27 -1.27
C VAL A 282 -1.39 4.42 -0.80
N ARG A 283 -1.03 5.65 -1.19
CA ARG A 283 -1.72 6.87 -0.76
C ARG A 283 -2.08 7.75 -1.95
N TYR A 284 -3.27 8.32 -1.90
CA TYR A 284 -3.71 9.43 -2.72
C TYR A 284 -4.59 10.33 -1.86
N LEU A 285 -4.14 11.57 -1.62
CA LEU A 285 -4.71 12.46 -0.61
C LEU A 285 -4.69 11.83 0.80
N GLU A 286 -5.74 12.07 1.59
CA GLU A 286 -5.96 11.45 2.89
C GLU A 286 -6.21 9.94 2.82
N TYR A 287 -6.66 9.44 1.67
CA TYR A 287 -6.98 8.03 1.49
C TYR A 287 -5.73 7.19 1.30
N PHE A 288 -5.70 6.05 1.99
CA PHE A 288 -4.65 5.05 1.83
C PHE A 288 -5.22 3.64 1.91
N GLN A 289 -4.54 2.71 1.24
CA GLN A 289 -4.75 1.27 1.37
C GLN A 289 -3.39 0.59 1.53
N THR A 290 -3.40 -0.57 2.19
CA THR A 290 -2.18 -1.30 2.50
C THR A 290 -2.29 -2.76 2.05
N PRO A 291 -2.15 -3.05 0.74
CA PRO A 291 -2.04 -4.44 0.28
C PRO A 291 -0.89 -5.17 1.00
N LEU A 292 -1.20 -6.34 1.55
CA LEU A 292 -0.20 -7.23 2.13
C LEU A 292 0.29 -8.20 1.05
N ILE A 293 1.60 -8.32 0.91
CA ILE A 293 2.24 -9.20 -0.06
C ILE A 293 3.09 -10.20 0.71
N THR A 294 2.92 -11.47 0.40
CA THR A 294 3.81 -12.53 0.84
C THR A 294 4.72 -12.92 -0.34
N CYS A 295 6.03 -12.73 -0.17
CA CYS A 295 7.04 -13.16 -1.13
C CYS A 295 7.56 -14.54 -0.71
N VAL A 296 7.35 -15.55 -1.55
CA VAL A 296 7.80 -16.93 -1.28
C VAL A 296 8.75 -17.42 -2.36
N ARG A 297 9.59 -18.38 -1.97
CA ARG A 297 10.45 -19.13 -2.86
C ARG A 297 10.25 -20.60 -2.53
N ASP A 298 10.18 -21.42 -3.58
CA ASP A 298 10.14 -22.85 -3.39
C ASP A 298 11.47 -23.32 -2.78
N VAL A 299 11.37 -24.10 -1.70
CA VAL A 299 12.52 -24.68 -1.01
C VAL A 299 12.67 -26.11 -1.49
N ASP A 300 13.86 -26.45 -2.01
CA ASP A 300 14.19 -27.79 -2.48
C ASP A 300 13.99 -28.81 -1.35
N ASP A 301 13.50 -30.00 -1.72
CA ASP A 301 13.21 -31.11 -0.81
C ASP A 301 12.25 -30.77 0.35
N TYR A 302 11.48 -29.69 0.24
CA TYR A 302 10.49 -29.33 1.24
C TYR A 302 9.34 -30.34 1.26
N ASN A 303 9.28 -31.13 2.33
CA ASN A 303 8.17 -32.02 2.62
C ASN A 303 7.53 -31.64 3.96
N TRP A 304 6.31 -31.13 3.92
CA TRP A 304 5.59 -30.73 5.14
C TRP A 304 5.35 -31.93 6.05
N LYS A 305 5.86 -31.85 7.28
CA LYS A 305 5.60 -32.84 8.33
C LYS A 305 4.49 -32.30 9.25
N PRO A 306 3.23 -32.74 9.10
CA PRO A 306 2.15 -32.17 9.87
C PRO A 306 2.28 -32.51 11.35
N VAL A 307 2.32 -31.49 12.21
CA VAL A 307 2.08 -31.63 13.65
C VAL A 307 0.61 -31.35 13.95
N ALA A 308 0.02 -32.11 14.87
CA ALA A 308 -1.35 -31.90 15.29
C ALA A 308 -1.53 -30.49 15.90
N ALA A 309 -2.48 -29.72 15.37
CA ALA A 309 -2.84 -28.43 15.93
C ALA A 309 -3.65 -28.63 17.22
N VAL A 310 -3.23 -28.01 18.32
CA VAL A 310 -3.92 -28.08 19.61
C VAL A 310 -5.08 -27.09 19.63
N ASN A 311 -4.90 -25.91 19.02
CA ASN A 311 -5.92 -24.87 18.98
C ASN A 311 -5.97 -24.13 17.63
N TYR A 312 -6.81 -23.09 17.54
CA TYR A 312 -6.97 -22.31 16.32
C TYR A 312 -5.74 -21.47 15.95
N VAL A 313 -4.93 -21.06 16.92
CA VAL A 313 -3.67 -20.32 16.68
C VAL A 313 -2.70 -21.22 15.95
N ASP A 314 -2.53 -22.46 16.40
CA ASP A 314 -1.66 -23.45 15.74
C ASP A 314 -2.08 -23.65 14.28
N ARG A 315 -3.38 -23.75 13.99
CA ARG A 315 -3.87 -23.88 12.60
C ARG A 315 -3.41 -22.71 11.71
N ASN A 316 -3.51 -21.48 12.22
CA ASN A 316 -3.08 -20.29 11.47
C ASN A 316 -1.54 -20.25 11.31
N VAL A 317 -0.80 -20.60 12.36
CA VAL A 317 0.67 -20.67 12.32
C VAL A 317 1.13 -21.75 11.33
N HIS A 318 0.52 -22.94 11.37
CA HIS A 318 0.84 -24.04 10.45
C HIS A 318 0.57 -23.65 9.00
N GLN A 319 -0.58 -23.03 8.73
CA GLN A 319 -0.90 -22.54 7.39
C GLN A 319 0.14 -21.54 6.89
N LYS A 320 0.61 -20.62 7.74
CA LYS A 320 1.63 -19.65 7.35
C LYS A 320 3.00 -20.28 7.13
N LEU A 321 3.44 -21.17 8.03
CA LEU A 321 4.69 -21.91 7.88
C LEU A 321 4.69 -22.74 6.61
N GLN A 322 3.57 -23.41 6.30
CA GLN A 322 3.41 -24.18 5.06
C GLN A 322 3.44 -23.29 3.83
N GLN A 323 2.72 -22.16 3.83
CA GLN A 323 2.76 -21.18 2.74
C GLN A 323 4.19 -20.69 2.48
N MET A 324 4.95 -20.44 3.54
CA MET A 324 6.32 -19.96 3.48
C MET A 324 7.34 -21.07 3.26
N GLN A 325 6.95 -22.34 3.24
CA GLN A 325 7.84 -23.52 3.20
C GLN A 325 8.89 -23.53 4.32
N PHE A 326 8.47 -23.20 5.54
CA PHE A 326 9.24 -23.43 6.75
C PHE A 326 8.78 -24.71 7.44
N GLN A 327 9.72 -25.47 7.99
CA GLN A 327 9.42 -26.60 8.87
C GLN A 327 9.11 -26.10 10.26
N GLN A 328 8.20 -26.79 10.94
CA GLN A 328 7.94 -26.52 12.34
C GLN A 328 9.17 -26.89 13.17
N SER A 329 9.47 -26.09 14.19
CA SER A 329 10.49 -26.48 15.16
C SER A 329 9.97 -27.63 16.02
N ASP A 330 10.87 -28.53 16.41
CA ASP A 330 10.56 -29.60 17.35
C ASP A 330 10.08 -29.04 18.71
N LEU A 331 9.36 -29.88 19.44
CA LEU A 331 8.93 -29.54 20.79
C LEU A 331 10.17 -29.36 21.69
N CYS A 332 10.28 -28.18 22.31
CA CYS A 332 11.38 -27.91 23.23
C CYS A 332 11.31 -28.74 24.52
N SER A 333 12.45 -28.93 25.19
CA SER A 333 12.52 -29.60 26.50
C SER A 333 11.75 -28.84 27.58
N ASP A 334 11.46 -29.52 28.68
CA ASP A 334 10.74 -28.92 29.81
C ASP A 334 11.49 -27.76 30.46
N GLU A 335 12.83 -27.81 30.52
CA GLU A 335 13.64 -26.70 31.04
C GLU A 335 13.54 -25.45 30.15
N VAL A 336 13.58 -25.64 28.83
CA VAL A 336 13.47 -24.55 27.86
C VAL A 336 12.06 -23.96 27.90
N PHE A 337 11.04 -24.82 27.94
CA PHE A 337 9.65 -24.43 28.07
C PHE A 337 9.42 -23.60 29.35
N LEU A 338 9.87 -24.13 30.50
CA LEU A 338 9.70 -23.48 31.80
C LEU A 338 10.30 -22.07 31.82
N ARG A 339 11.53 -21.92 31.31
CA ARG A 339 12.18 -20.60 31.26
C ARG A 339 11.41 -19.63 30.34
N ARG A 340 10.98 -20.09 29.16
CA ARG A 340 10.27 -19.25 28.19
C ARG A 340 8.90 -18.82 28.72
N VAL A 341 8.10 -19.76 29.23
CA VAL A 341 6.75 -19.46 29.71
C VAL A 341 6.74 -18.50 30.90
N TYR A 342 7.71 -18.60 31.82
CA TYR A 342 7.84 -17.65 32.92
C TYR A 342 8.17 -16.23 32.44
N LEU A 343 9.13 -16.09 31.51
CA LEU A 343 9.51 -14.80 30.94
C LEU A 343 8.39 -14.19 30.07
N ASP A 344 7.74 -15.02 29.26
CA ASP A 344 6.73 -14.55 28.31
C ASP A 344 5.38 -14.23 28.99
N VAL A 345 4.99 -15.00 30.00
CA VAL A 345 3.69 -14.80 30.68
C VAL A 345 3.81 -13.77 31.80
N ILE A 346 4.85 -13.85 32.65
CA ILE A 346 4.95 -13.02 33.87
C ILE A 346 6.22 -12.16 33.97
N GLY A 347 7.12 -12.21 33.00
CA GLY A 347 8.28 -11.32 32.92
C GLY A 347 9.40 -11.57 33.95
N VAL A 348 9.40 -12.72 34.62
CA VAL A 348 10.43 -13.10 35.61
C VAL A 348 10.93 -14.51 35.36
N LEU A 349 12.03 -14.92 35.99
CA LEU A 349 12.53 -16.29 35.93
C LEU A 349 11.87 -17.18 37.00
N PRO A 350 11.76 -18.50 36.78
CA PRO A 350 11.32 -19.43 37.81
C PRO A 350 12.36 -19.49 38.95
N THR A 351 11.90 -19.69 40.18
CA THR A 351 12.82 -19.99 41.29
C THR A 351 13.39 -21.41 41.16
N PRO A 352 14.51 -21.73 41.84
CA PRO A 352 15.03 -23.09 41.88
C PRO A 352 14.00 -24.13 42.31
N GLU A 353 13.15 -23.81 43.29
CA GLU A 353 12.11 -24.70 43.82
C GLU A 353 10.97 -24.90 42.82
N GLU A 354 10.53 -23.83 42.14
CA GLU A 354 9.52 -23.92 41.07
C GLU A 354 10.04 -24.78 39.91
N ARG A 355 11.33 -24.64 39.57
CA ARG A 355 11.99 -25.46 38.57
C ARG A 355 11.99 -26.93 38.95
N SER A 356 12.50 -27.29 40.13
CA SER A 356 12.56 -28.70 40.55
C SER A 356 11.18 -29.33 40.57
N ARG A 357 10.18 -28.63 41.13
CA ARG A 357 8.79 -29.11 41.16
C ARG A 357 8.23 -29.38 39.77
N PHE A 358 8.45 -28.49 38.80
CA PHE A 358 7.93 -28.67 37.44
C PHE A 358 8.61 -29.83 36.70
N LEU A 359 9.91 -30.05 36.93
CA LEU A 359 10.66 -31.14 36.29
C LEU A 359 10.31 -32.51 36.88
N GLU A 360 9.96 -32.57 38.16
CA GLU A 360 9.52 -33.79 38.84
C GLU A 360 8.04 -34.13 38.55
N GLU A 361 7.23 -33.15 38.16
CA GLU A 361 5.80 -33.32 37.85
C GLU A 361 5.55 -34.28 36.69
N GLN A 362 4.65 -35.25 36.89
CA GLN A 362 4.34 -36.34 35.96
C GLN A 362 2.95 -36.22 35.32
N ARG A 363 2.21 -35.16 35.60
CA ARG A 363 0.93 -34.90 34.95
C ARG A 363 1.08 -34.75 33.43
N ASP A 364 0.20 -35.42 32.69
CA ASP A 364 0.12 -35.31 31.23
C ASP A 364 -0.16 -33.86 30.76
N ASP A 365 -0.87 -33.08 31.57
CA ASP A 365 -1.24 -31.68 31.29
C ASP A 365 -0.34 -30.65 31.96
N LYS A 366 0.83 -31.03 32.52
CA LYS A 366 1.65 -30.16 33.39
C LYS A 366 1.99 -28.80 32.78
N ARG A 367 2.21 -28.73 31.46
CA ARG A 367 2.49 -27.46 30.75
C ARG A 367 1.28 -26.53 30.75
N ALA A 368 0.09 -27.06 30.46
CA ALA A 368 -1.15 -26.30 30.47
C ALA A 368 -1.51 -25.85 31.90
N ALA A 369 -1.38 -26.74 32.88
CA ALA A 369 -1.60 -26.42 34.28
C ALA A 369 -0.66 -25.32 34.80
N LEU A 370 0.62 -25.35 34.40
CA LEU A 370 1.56 -24.29 34.73
C LEU A 370 1.14 -22.94 34.11
N ILE A 371 0.76 -22.91 32.84
CA ILE A 371 0.30 -21.68 32.17
C ILE A 371 -0.89 -21.08 32.94
N GLU A 372 -1.89 -21.89 33.28
CA GLU A 372 -3.06 -21.46 34.06
C GLU A 372 -2.69 -20.92 35.44
N ALA A 373 -1.70 -21.51 36.11
CA ALA A 373 -1.20 -21.02 37.39
C ALA A 373 -0.49 -19.67 37.23
N LEU A 374 0.32 -19.50 36.17
CA LEU A 374 1.05 -18.26 35.90
C LEU A 374 0.12 -17.10 35.53
N LEU A 375 -0.94 -17.35 34.74
CA LEU A 375 -1.92 -16.32 34.37
C LEU A 375 -2.65 -15.73 35.60
N LYS A 376 -2.78 -16.51 36.68
CA LYS A 376 -3.41 -16.08 37.94
C LYS A 376 -2.46 -15.32 38.87
N ARG A 377 -1.17 -15.27 38.57
CA ARG A 377 -0.19 -14.57 39.40
C ARG A 377 -0.31 -13.05 39.25
N PRO A 378 -0.12 -12.26 40.33
CA PRO A 378 -0.16 -10.81 40.24
C PRO A 378 0.93 -10.21 39.34
N GLU A 379 1.99 -10.97 39.05
CA GLU A 379 3.05 -10.62 38.10
C GLU A 379 2.54 -10.57 36.66
N TYR A 380 1.60 -11.44 36.26
CA TYR A 380 0.99 -11.42 34.92
C TYR A 380 0.39 -10.04 34.62
N ALA A 381 -0.51 -9.58 35.50
CA ALA A 381 -1.16 -8.29 35.36
C ALA A 381 -0.16 -7.11 35.39
N ARG A 382 0.90 -7.22 36.19
CA ARG A 382 1.96 -6.20 36.26
C ARG A 382 2.75 -6.13 34.95
N PHE A 383 3.18 -7.28 34.43
CA PHE A 383 4.00 -7.37 33.23
C PHE A 383 3.24 -6.88 31.98
N TRP A 384 2.02 -7.34 31.79
CA TRP A 384 1.20 -6.93 30.65
C TRP A 384 0.72 -5.49 30.75
N ALA A 385 0.41 -4.97 31.94
CA ALA A 385 0.12 -3.55 32.11
C ALA A 385 1.32 -2.66 31.76
N GLN A 386 2.55 -3.12 32.01
CA GLN A 386 3.75 -2.42 31.56
C GLN A 386 3.86 -2.41 30.03
N LYS A 387 3.69 -3.57 29.37
CA LYS A 387 3.69 -3.68 27.90
C LYS A 387 2.65 -2.76 27.26
N TRP A 388 1.43 -2.74 27.78
CA TRP A 388 0.37 -1.84 27.34
C TRP A 388 0.68 -0.38 27.66
N GLY A 389 1.29 -0.10 28.81
CA GLY A 389 1.71 1.25 29.18
C GLY A 389 2.70 1.85 28.19
N ASP A 390 3.63 1.04 27.67
CA ASP A 390 4.58 1.46 26.63
C ASP A 390 3.85 1.77 25.30
N LEU A 391 2.95 0.88 24.86
CA LEU A 391 2.16 1.07 23.63
C LEU A 391 1.24 2.30 23.71
N LEU A 392 0.58 2.50 24.85
CA LEU A 392 -0.30 3.64 25.12
C LEU A 392 0.46 4.91 25.51
N ARG A 393 1.80 4.87 25.49
CA ARG A 393 2.70 5.98 25.77
C ARG A 393 2.44 6.66 27.12
N ILE A 394 2.11 5.87 28.14
CA ILE A 394 1.91 6.35 29.51
C ILE A 394 3.22 6.93 30.02
N SER A 395 3.36 8.25 29.91
CA SER A 395 4.61 8.95 30.20
C SER A 395 4.37 10.18 31.06
N ARG A 396 5.22 10.34 32.08
CA ARG A 396 5.16 11.49 32.98
C ARG A 396 5.23 12.82 32.23
N ARG A 397 5.99 12.86 31.13
CA ARG A 397 6.16 14.03 30.29
C ARG A 397 4.87 14.47 29.60
N GLN A 398 4.02 13.53 29.18
CA GLN A 398 2.80 13.85 28.44
C GLN A 398 1.58 14.08 29.34
N ILE A 399 1.43 13.29 30.40
CA ILE A 399 0.19 13.29 31.20
C ILE A 399 0.40 13.66 32.68
N GLY A 400 1.64 13.90 33.11
CA GLY A 400 1.98 14.20 34.49
C GLY A 400 2.04 12.97 35.41
N LEU A 401 2.66 13.12 36.59
CA LEU A 401 2.96 12.01 37.50
C LEU A 401 1.70 11.32 38.04
N THR A 402 0.73 12.10 38.50
CA THR A 402 -0.52 11.56 39.09
C THR A 402 -1.32 10.75 38.07
N SER A 403 -1.42 11.24 36.83
CA SER A 403 -2.16 10.54 35.76
C SER A 403 -1.47 9.24 35.35
N VAL A 404 -0.13 9.22 35.31
CA VAL A 404 0.64 7.97 35.08
C VAL A 404 0.27 6.92 36.12
N PHE A 405 0.28 7.27 37.41
CA PHE A 405 -0.06 6.31 38.46
C PHE A 405 -1.49 5.79 38.34
N LYS A 406 -2.47 6.69 38.12
CA LYS A 406 -3.88 6.30 37.96
C LYS A 406 -4.08 5.40 36.75
N TYR A 407 -3.49 5.75 35.60
CA TYR A 407 -3.67 5.00 34.36
C TYR A 407 -2.96 3.63 34.43
N SER A 408 -1.74 3.58 34.97
CA SER A 408 -1.03 2.30 35.19
C SER A 408 -1.77 1.39 36.17
N ALA A 409 -2.33 1.95 37.25
CA ALA A 409 -3.14 1.19 38.20
C ALA A 409 -4.42 0.63 37.55
N TRP A 410 -5.10 1.45 36.74
CA TRP A 410 -6.27 1.02 35.98
C TRP A 410 -5.93 -0.10 34.99
N LEU A 411 -4.84 0.03 34.22
CA LEU A 411 -4.41 -1.03 33.28
C LEU A 411 -4.12 -2.34 34.00
N ARG A 412 -3.43 -2.29 35.14
CA ARG A 412 -3.13 -3.47 35.93
C ARG A 412 -4.41 -4.15 36.42
N ALA A 413 -5.38 -3.37 36.90
CA ALA A 413 -6.68 -3.91 37.30
C ALA A 413 -7.42 -4.52 36.11
N ALA A 414 -7.44 -3.83 34.95
CA ALA A 414 -8.10 -4.31 33.74
C ALA A 414 -7.54 -5.65 33.25
N VAL A 415 -6.21 -5.83 33.28
CA VAL A 415 -5.57 -7.10 32.92
C VAL A 415 -5.85 -8.17 33.97
N ALA A 416 -5.75 -7.85 35.27
CA ALA A 416 -6.01 -8.81 36.34
C ALA A 416 -7.45 -9.33 36.34
N GLU A 417 -8.42 -8.48 36.00
CA GLU A 417 -9.84 -8.80 35.90
C GLU A 417 -10.22 -9.42 34.53
N ASN A 418 -9.26 -9.56 33.62
CA ASN A 418 -9.47 -10.04 32.26
C ASN A 418 -10.63 -9.32 31.54
N ARG A 419 -10.63 -7.98 31.60
CA ARG A 419 -11.69 -7.18 30.97
C ARG A 419 -11.69 -7.37 29.44
N PRO A 420 -12.88 -7.46 28.80
CA PRO A 420 -12.99 -7.61 27.36
C PRO A 420 -12.45 -6.36 26.63
N TYR A 421 -12.00 -6.58 25.39
CA TYR A 421 -11.44 -5.56 24.50
C TYR A 421 -12.51 -4.77 23.74
#